data_AF-A0A7C7NM91-F1
#
_entry.id   AF-A0A7C7NM91-F1
#
_cell.length_a   1.000
_cell.length_b   1.000
_cell.length_c   1.000
_cell.angle_alpha   90.00
_cell.angle_beta   90.00
_cell.angle_gamma   90.00
#
_symmetry.space_group_name_H-M   'P 1'
#
loop_
_entity.id
_entity.type
_entity.pdbx_description
1 polymer ?
#
loop_
_entity_poly.entity_id
_entity_poly.type
_entity_poly.pdbx_seq_one_letter_code
_entity_poly.pdbx_strand_id
1 'polypeptide(L)'
;MNELTDIAVESVENVETPSGSAPDIQALNVKIEKASRVTDLIRHEMSKTIIGQTEMVDKLLIGLLANGHVLLEGVPGLAKTLAINSLSKTIDAQFSRIQFTPDLLPADVVGTMIYNPREESFKVKKGPIFANFVLADEINRA
;
A
#
# COMPACT_ATOMS: atom_id res chain seq x y z
N MET A 1 -6.05 -37.39 43.55
CA MET A 1 -6.62 -36.56 42.47
C MET A 1 -6.43 -35.11 42.89
N ASN A 2 -5.79 -34.32 42.03
CA ASN A 2 -5.28 -32.94 42.15
C ASN A 2 -3.98 -32.81 42.97
N GLU A 3 -2.79 -32.87 42.36
CA GLU A 3 -2.09 -31.83 41.56
C GLU A 3 -1.68 -30.63 42.44
N LEU A 4 -0.42 -30.52 42.92
CA LEU A 4 0.78 -30.03 42.20
C LEU A 4 0.49 -28.65 41.58
N THR A 5 1.05 -27.51 41.98
CA THR A 5 2.34 -27.11 42.60
C THR A 5 2.17 -25.64 43.06
N ASP A 6 2.63 -25.18 44.24
CA ASP A 6 4.03 -24.81 44.56
C ASP A 6 4.56 -23.74 43.57
N ILE A 7 5.05 -22.52 43.88
CA ILE A 7 5.69 -21.92 45.07
C ILE A 7 5.68 -20.36 44.90
N ALA A 8 5.57 -19.63 46.02
CA ALA A 8 6.00 -18.25 46.36
C ALA A 8 6.15 -17.19 45.24
N VAL A 9 5.42 -16.06 45.24
CA VAL A 9 5.73 -14.84 46.03
C VAL A 9 7.23 -14.62 46.21
N GLU A 10 7.86 -13.93 45.25
CA GLU A 10 9.07 -13.19 45.53
C GLU A 10 8.93 -11.75 45.07
N SER A 11 9.25 -10.89 46.03
CA SER A 11 9.02 -9.48 46.13
C SER A 11 9.92 -8.66 45.23
N VAL A 12 9.35 -7.54 44.79
CA VAL A 12 9.98 -6.27 44.41
C VAL A 12 11.43 -6.14 44.90
N GLU A 13 12.39 -6.31 43.99
CA GLU A 13 13.73 -5.76 44.14
C GLU A 13 14.02 -4.78 43.01
N ASN A 14 14.51 -3.62 43.42
CA ASN A 14 14.89 -2.47 42.60
C ASN A 14 15.76 -2.89 41.41
N VAL A 15 15.29 -2.59 40.19
CA VAL A 15 16.20 -2.38 39.07
C VAL A 15 16.41 -0.87 38.97
N GLU A 16 17.57 -0.43 39.43
CA GLU A 16 18.09 0.91 39.18
C GLU A 16 17.96 1.21 37.68
N THR A 17 17.26 2.30 37.36
CA THR A 17 17.22 2.86 36.02
C THR A 17 18.63 3.25 35.59
N PRO A 18 19.23 2.64 34.54
CA PRO A 18 20.33 3.29 33.86
C PRO A 18 19.71 4.35 32.97
N SER A 19 19.99 5.60 33.30
CA SER A 19 19.77 6.76 32.46
C SER A 19 20.39 6.54 31.07
N GLY A 20 19.54 6.30 30.08
CA GLY A 20 19.89 6.17 28.67
C GLY A 20 18.66 5.68 27.92
N SER A 21 18.06 6.55 27.10
CA SER A 21 16.75 6.37 26.46
C SER A 21 16.74 5.26 25.39
N ALA A 22 16.85 4.00 25.80
CA ALA A 22 16.53 2.85 24.95
C ALA A 22 15.03 2.58 25.06
N PRO A 23 14.27 2.60 23.95
CA PRO A 23 12.86 2.21 24.00
C PRO A 23 12.74 0.77 24.49
N ASP A 24 11.78 0.52 25.40
CA ASP A 24 11.45 -0.81 25.91
C ASP A 24 11.19 -1.77 24.74
N ILE A 25 12.12 -2.71 24.54
CA ILE A 25 12.14 -3.65 23.41
C ILE A 25 10.86 -4.48 23.38
N GLN A 26 10.29 -4.82 24.54
CA GLN A 26 9.06 -5.61 24.62
C GLN A 26 7.85 -4.80 24.16
N ALA A 27 7.73 -3.54 24.62
CA ALA A 27 6.69 -2.64 24.15
C ALA A 27 6.80 -2.32 22.64
N LEU A 28 8.03 -2.26 22.10
CA LEU A 28 8.26 -2.09 20.66
C LEU A 28 7.81 -3.31 19.85
N ASN A 29 8.15 -4.52 20.28
CA ASN A 29 7.77 -5.75 19.57
C ASN A 29 6.25 -5.89 19.46
N VAL A 30 5.51 -5.59 20.52
CA VAL A 30 4.03 -5.62 20.51
C VAL A 30 3.45 -4.60 19.52
N LYS A 31 4.05 -3.40 19.42
CA LYS A 31 3.62 -2.40 18.43
C LYS A 31 3.92 -2.84 17.00
N ILE A 32 5.10 -3.42 16.76
CA ILE A 32 5.51 -3.92 15.44
C ILE A 32 4.57 -5.04 15.00
N GLU A 33 4.29 -6.01 15.86
CA GLU A 33 3.39 -7.14 15.56
C GLU A 33 1.97 -6.66 15.21
N LYS A 34 1.46 -5.67 15.95
CA LYS A 34 0.16 -5.08 15.65
C LYS A 34 0.14 -4.35 14.30
N ALA A 35 1.23 -3.65 13.95
CA ALA A 35 1.35 -2.92 12.69
C ALA A 35 1.58 -3.85 11.48
N SER A 36 2.40 -4.89 11.63
CA SER A 36 2.71 -5.85 10.56
C SER A 36 1.53 -6.73 10.20
N ARG A 37 0.59 -6.95 11.13
CA ARG A 37 -0.59 -7.76 10.87
C ARG A 37 -1.39 -7.31 9.64
N VAL A 38 -1.50 -6.01 9.41
CA VAL A 38 -2.20 -5.47 8.24
C VAL A 38 -1.46 -5.82 6.95
N THR A 39 -0.13 -5.70 6.94
CA THR A 39 0.69 -6.01 5.77
C THR A 39 0.66 -7.51 5.44
N ASP A 40 0.62 -8.37 6.46
CA ASP A 40 0.54 -9.82 6.28
C ASP A 40 -0.80 -10.24 5.69
N LEU A 41 -1.90 -9.61 6.11
CA LEU A 41 -3.22 -9.83 5.53
C LEU A 41 -3.28 -9.44 4.05
N ILE A 42 -2.73 -8.28 3.70
CA ILE A 42 -2.69 -7.84 2.29
C ILE A 42 -1.81 -8.79 1.47
N ARG A 43 -0.63 -9.16 1.96
CA ARG A 43 0.27 -10.12 1.31
C ARG A 43 -0.44 -11.46 1.07
N HIS A 44 -1.16 -11.96 2.07
CA HIS A 44 -1.92 -13.20 1.95
C HIS A 44 -3.01 -13.10 0.88
N GLU A 45 -3.79 -12.02 0.84
CA GLU A 45 -4.82 -11.83 -0.18
C GLU A 45 -4.22 -11.74 -1.60
N MET A 46 -3.14 -10.99 -1.75
CA MET A 46 -2.45 -10.85 -3.04
C MET A 46 -1.89 -12.19 -3.54
N SER A 47 -1.41 -13.06 -2.64
CA SER A 47 -0.87 -14.38 -3.00
C SER A 47 -1.87 -15.30 -3.71
N LYS A 48 -3.19 -15.07 -3.54
CA LYS A 48 -4.25 -15.83 -4.22
C LYS A 48 -4.33 -15.55 -5.72
N THR A 49 -3.89 -14.36 -6.14
CA THR A 49 -3.95 -13.93 -7.55
C THR A 49 -2.57 -13.84 -8.19
N ILE A 50 -1.54 -13.51 -7.39
CA ILE A 50 -0.18 -13.27 -7.85
C ILE A 50 0.71 -14.43 -7.42
N ILE A 51 1.07 -15.29 -8.37
CA ILE A 51 1.88 -16.50 -8.14
C ILE A 51 3.35 -16.19 -8.44
N GLY A 52 4.24 -16.52 -7.50
CA GLY A 52 5.69 -16.48 -7.72
C GLY A 52 6.32 -15.08 -7.80
N GLN A 53 5.59 -14.01 -7.42
CA GLN A 53 6.06 -12.62 -7.50
C GLN A 53 6.02 -11.91 -6.14
N THR A 54 6.49 -12.58 -5.07
CA THR A 54 6.46 -12.04 -3.70
C THR A 54 7.27 -10.75 -3.57
N GLU A 55 8.43 -10.65 -4.24
CA GLU A 55 9.28 -9.46 -4.19
C GLU A 55 8.58 -8.23 -4.78
N MET A 56 7.83 -8.39 -5.88
CA MET A 56 7.05 -7.31 -6.47
C MET A 56 5.97 -6.81 -5.53
N VAL A 57 5.24 -7.75 -4.88
CA VAL A 57 4.22 -7.41 -3.88
C VAL A 57 4.83 -6.62 -2.73
N ASP A 58 6.00 -7.03 -2.24
CA ASP A 58 6.68 -6.36 -1.14
C ASP A 58 7.11 -4.94 -1.50
N LYS A 59 7.67 -4.74 -2.70
CA LYS A 59 8.02 -3.40 -3.20
C LYS A 59 6.79 -2.49 -3.38
N LEU A 60 5.67 -3.04 -3.84
CA LEU A 60 4.41 -2.29 -3.94
C LEU A 60 3.89 -1.88 -2.56
N LEU A 61 3.94 -2.77 -1.57
CA LEU A 61 3.56 -2.47 -0.19
C LEU A 61 4.46 -1.41 0.43
N ILE A 62 5.78 -1.49 0.21
CA ILE A 62 6.73 -0.46 0.66
C ILE A 62 6.38 0.88 0.04
N GLY A 63 6.13 0.93 -1.27
CA GLY A 63 5.72 2.16 -1.97
C GLY A 63 4.43 2.75 -1.39
N LEU A 64 3.43 1.91 -1.14
CA LEU A 64 2.16 2.32 -0.53
C LEU A 64 2.36 2.91 0.88
N LEU A 65 3.08 2.22 1.75
CA LEU A 65 3.28 2.63 3.14
C LEU A 65 4.17 3.87 3.27
N ALA A 66 5.11 4.06 2.34
CA ALA A 66 5.98 5.22 2.28
C ALA A 66 5.32 6.43 1.58
N ASN A 67 4.08 6.30 1.08
CA ASN A 67 3.43 7.29 0.22
C ASN A 67 4.30 7.68 -0.99
N GLY A 68 4.97 6.69 -1.58
CA GLY A 68 5.89 6.84 -2.71
C GLY A 68 5.30 6.37 -4.04
N HIS A 69 6.03 6.64 -5.11
CA HIS A 69 5.72 6.13 -6.46
C HIS A 69 6.69 5.01 -6.83
N VAL A 70 6.17 3.99 -7.53
CA VAL A 70 6.94 2.80 -7.91
C VAL A 70 7.08 2.77 -9.43
N LEU A 71 8.33 2.68 -9.90
CA LEU A 71 8.63 2.39 -11.31
C LEU A 71 8.73 0.87 -11.49
N LEU A 72 7.86 0.29 -12.31
CA LEU A 72 7.81 -1.16 -12.54
C LEU A 72 8.42 -1.54 -13.89
N GLU A 73 9.72 -1.73 -13.89
CA GLU A 73 10.45 -2.24 -15.06
C GLU A 73 10.38 -3.77 -15.16
N GLY A 74 10.55 -4.30 -16.37
CA GLY A 74 10.52 -5.75 -16.63
C GLY A 74 9.74 -6.11 -17.88
N VAL A 75 9.83 -7.37 -18.30
CA VAL A 75 9.24 -7.84 -19.55
C VAL A 75 7.70 -7.84 -19.50
N PRO A 76 7.02 -7.69 -20.66
CA PRO A 76 5.57 -7.83 -20.74
C PRO A 76 5.09 -9.18 -20.22
N GLY A 77 3.90 -9.22 -19.62
CA GLY A 77 3.28 -10.48 -19.16
C GLY A 77 3.61 -10.89 -17.73
N LEU A 78 4.42 -10.14 -16.98
CA LEU A 78 4.75 -10.43 -15.57
C LEU A 78 3.67 -10.00 -14.56
N ALA A 79 2.40 -10.00 -14.96
CA ALA A 79 1.27 -9.67 -14.10
C ALA A 79 1.35 -8.31 -13.38
N LYS A 80 2.15 -7.34 -13.86
CA LYS A 80 2.31 -6.01 -13.24
C LYS A 80 0.98 -5.29 -13.06
N THR A 81 0.19 -5.21 -14.12
CA THR A 81 -1.15 -4.62 -14.10
C THR A 81 -2.09 -5.38 -13.16
N LEU A 82 -1.99 -6.70 -13.14
CA LEU A 82 -2.80 -7.55 -12.26
C LEU A 82 -2.42 -7.30 -10.79
N ALA A 83 -1.14 -7.16 -10.47
CA ALA A 83 -0.66 -6.93 -9.11
C ALA A 83 -1.18 -5.60 -8.54
N ILE A 84 -1.09 -4.50 -9.30
CA ILE A 84 -1.58 -3.20 -8.85
C ILE A 84 -3.11 -3.21 -8.72
N ASN A 85 -3.81 -3.80 -9.69
CA ASN A 85 -5.26 -3.92 -9.64
C ASN A 85 -5.70 -4.77 -8.43
N SER A 86 -5.06 -5.91 -8.18
CA SER A 86 -5.34 -6.75 -7.00
C SER A 86 -5.04 -6.03 -5.70
N LEU A 87 -3.93 -5.27 -5.61
CA LEU A 87 -3.62 -4.47 -4.43
C LEU A 87 -4.69 -3.41 -4.17
N SER A 88 -5.07 -2.66 -5.20
CA SER A 88 -6.10 -1.62 -5.07
C SER A 88 -7.44 -2.19 -4.59
N LYS A 89 -7.86 -3.35 -5.11
CA LYS A 89 -9.07 -4.05 -4.67
C LYS A 89 -8.97 -4.58 -3.24
N THR A 90 -7.79 -5.06 -2.84
CA THR A 90 -7.55 -5.61 -1.49
C THR A 90 -7.75 -4.54 -0.41
N ILE A 91 -7.45 -3.28 -0.72
CA ILE A 91 -7.57 -2.17 0.23
C ILE A 91 -8.74 -1.22 -0.07
N ASP A 92 -9.67 -1.63 -0.94
CA ASP A 92 -10.83 -0.83 -1.37
C ASP A 92 -10.46 0.59 -1.88
N ALA A 93 -9.45 0.64 -2.74
CA ALA A 93 -8.91 1.87 -3.31
C ALA A 93 -9.30 2.04 -4.78
N GLN A 94 -9.54 3.29 -5.20
CA GLN A 94 -9.81 3.61 -6.59
C GLN A 94 -8.57 3.36 -7.45
N PHE A 95 -8.76 2.61 -8.53
CA PHE A 95 -7.72 2.29 -9.51
C PHE A 95 -8.03 2.95 -10.85
N SER A 96 -7.00 3.54 -11.45
CA SER A 96 -7.04 4.14 -12.76
C SER A 96 -5.83 3.71 -13.58
N ARG A 97 -6.03 3.47 -14.87
CA ARG A 97 -4.95 3.11 -15.81
C ARG A 97 -4.88 4.18 -16.88
N ILE A 98 -3.69 4.72 -17.09
CA ILE A 98 -3.36 5.70 -18.11
C ILE A 98 -2.37 5.06 -19.06
N GLN A 99 -2.73 4.95 -20.34
CA GLN A 99 -1.81 4.51 -21.38
C GLN A 99 -1.11 5.73 -21.95
N PHE A 100 0.20 5.83 -21.82
CA PHE A 100 0.95 6.92 -22.42
C PHE A 100 1.15 6.67 -23.92
N THR A 101 0.79 7.68 -24.70
CA THR A 101 0.94 7.74 -26.16
C THR A 101 1.52 9.11 -26.50
N PRO A 102 2.27 9.26 -27.60
CA PRO A 102 2.91 10.53 -27.96
C PRO A 102 1.91 11.68 -28.19
N ASP A 103 0.65 11.34 -28.48
CA ASP A 103 -0.43 12.31 -28.68
C ASP A 103 -1.21 12.65 -27.39
N LEU A 104 -0.84 12.05 -26.25
CA LEU A 104 -1.56 12.25 -24.99
C LEU A 104 -1.35 13.68 -24.47
N LEU A 105 -2.42 14.45 -24.32
CA LEU A 105 -2.33 15.82 -23.83
C LEU A 105 -2.35 15.84 -22.29
N PRO A 106 -1.72 16.83 -21.64
CA PRO A 106 -1.82 17.01 -20.19
C PRO A 106 -3.27 17.12 -19.69
N ALA A 107 -4.15 17.69 -20.50
CA ALA A 107 -5.58 17.81 -20.22
C ALA A 107 -6.30 16.44 -20.18
N ASP A 108 -5.80 15.42 -20.88
CA ASP A 108 -6.36 14.06 -20.84
C ASP A 108 -6.02 13.34 -19.54
N VAL A 109 -4.93 13.73 -18.86
CA VAL A 109 -4.48 13.17 -17.57
C VAL A 109 -5.10 13.91 -16.39
N VAL A 110 -5.07 15.24 -16.41
CA VAL A 110 -5.57 16.10 -15.31
C VAL A 110 -7.08 16.33 -15.44
N GLY A 111 -7.61 16.41 -16.65
CA GLY A 111 -9.01 16.72 -16.91
C GLY A 111 -9.22 18.11 -17.52
N THR A 112 -10.48 18.41 -17.83
CA THR A 112 -10.86 19.60 -18.59
C THR A 112 -12.22 20.15 -18.15
N MET A 113 -12.52 21.39 -18.52
CA MET A 113 -13.84 21.99 -18.35
C MET A 113 -14.76 21.51 -19.47
N ILE A 114 -15.89 20.92 -19.10
CA ILE A 114 -16.95 20.54 -20.04
C ILE A 114 -18.14 21.48 -19.89
N TYR A 115 -18.64 21.99 -21.00
CA TYR A 115 -19.89 22.74 -21.00
C TYR A 115 -21.08 21.79 -20.86
N ASN A 116 -21.99 22.07 -19.93
CA ASN A 116 -23.24 21.35 -19.75
C ASN A 116 -24.39 22.19 -20.34
N PRO A 117 -24.91 21.84 -21.53
CA PRO A 117 -25.97 22.63 -22.17
C PRO A 117 -27.27 22.68 -21.40
N ARG A 118 -27.54 21.69 -20.53
CA ARG A 118 -28.78 21.66 -19.73
C ARG A 118 -28.78 22.65 -18.58
N GLU A 119 -27.60 23.00 -18.07
CA GLU A 119 -27.43 23.89 -16.93
C GLU A 119 -26.75 25.20 -17.32
N GLU A 120 -26.50 25.41 -18.62
CA GLU A 120 -25.79 26.55 -19.20
C GLU A 120 -24.49 26.90 -18.45
N SER A 121 -23.78 25.88 -17.96
CA SER A 121 -22.65 26.03 -17.05
C SER A 121 -21.46 25.17 -17.44
N PHE A 122 -20.26 25.59 -17.03
CA PHE A 122 -19.04 24.81 -17.19
C PHE A 122 -18.77 23.98 -15.93
N LYS A 123 -18.59 22.66 -16.09
CA LYS A 123 -18.21 21.74 -15.01
C LYS A 123 -16.81 21.19 -15.22
N VAL A 124 -16.05 21.04 -14.13
CA VAL A 124 -14.75 20.37 -14.16
C VAL A 124 -14.99 18.86 -14.32
N LYS A 125 -14.47 18.27 -15.41
CA LYS A 125 -14.36 16.83 -15.56
C LYS A 125 -12.95 16.42 -15.13
N LYS A 126 -12.83 15.79 -13.95
CA LYS A 126 -11.56 15.26 -13.44
C LYS A 126 -11.02 14.17 -14.37
N GLY A 127 -9.72 14.23 -14.64
CA GLY A 127 -9.01 13.23 -15.42
C GLY A 127 -8.69 11.96 -14.63
N PRO A 128 -8.09 10.94 -15.29
CA PRO A 128 -7.78 9.64 -14.70
C PRO A 128 -6.71 9.68 -13.61
N ILE A 129 -5.96 10.78 -13.45
CA ILE A 129 -4.98 10.92 -12.36
C ILE A 129 -5.64 10.99 -10.97
N PHE A 130 -6.93 11.31 -10.90
CA PHE A 130 -7.68 11.43 -9.65
C PHE A 130 -8.18 10.06 -9.15
N ALA A 131 -7.24 9.20 -8.78
CA ALA A 131 -7.48 7.90 -8.16
C ALA A 131 -6.44 7.64 -7.06
N ASN A 132 -6.65 6.62 -6.21
CA ASN A 132 -5.67 6.24 -5.18
C ASN A 132 -4.47 5.52 -5.80
N PHE A 133 -4.72 4.66 -6.79
CA PHE A 133 -3.69 4.01 -7.59
C PHE A 133 -3.84 4.44 -9.04
N VAL A 134 -2.74 4.93 -9.61
CA VAL A 134 -2.65 5.27 -11.03
C VAL A 134 -1.54 4.44 -11.66
N LEU A 135 -1.91 3.55 -12.57
CA LEU A 135 -0.96 2.82 -13.41
C LEU A 135 -0.71 3.64 -14.69
N ALA A 136 0.47 4.26 -14.76
CA ALA A 136 1.01 4.87 -15.97
C ALA A 136 1.73 3.79 -16.81
N ASP A 137 1.05 3.28 -17.83
CA ASP A 137 1.61 2.27 -18.74
C ASP A 137 2.33 2.94 -19.91
N GLU A 138 3.44 2.33 -20.35
CA GLU A 138 4.31 2.84 -21.43
C GLU A 138 4.72 4.31 -21.28
N ILE A 139 5.04 4.76 -20.06
CA ILE A 139 5.45 6.15 -19.74
C ILE A 139 6.61 6.66 -20.61
N ASN A 140 7.42 5.75 -21.14
CA ASN A 140 8.52 6.02 -22.06
C ASN A 140 8.08 6.37 -23.50
N ARG A 141 6.78 6.33 -23.82
CA ARG A 141 6.21 6.74 -25.13
C ARG A 141 5.64 8.15 -25.13
N ALA A 142 5.62 8.81 -23.96
CA ALA A 142 5.15 10.17 -23.75
C ALA A 142 6.12 11.21 -24.30
#